data_AF-A0A9W7D5X8-F1
#
_entry.id   AF-A0A9W7D5X8-F1
#
_cell.length_a   1.000
_cell.length_b   1.000
_cell.length_c   1.000
_cell.angle_alpha   90.00
_cell.angle_beta   90.00
_cell.angle_gamma   90.00
#
_symmetry.space_group_name_H-M   'P 1'
#
loop_
_entity.id
_entity.type
_entity.pdbx_description
1 polymer ?
#
loop_
_entity_poly.entity_id
_entity_poly.type
_entity_poly.pdbx_seq_one_letter_code
_entity_poly.pdbx_strand_id
1 'polypeptide(L)'
;MSPRDEADGVAPPVKREVEVLQETYAPRRRWQYVAAEGEQDDSEDALIQRCLLEYGERVTVAVDEEEPTADVTQEGKDQVDFMAQVATQAAAIASGGAAKPRGGSMRGLRRAKRGDPQAADFDRQYQKAMKQAREEQQALLHARREREAKLLQRVVSAPEEKLAGVAEGRVGSVLQTPLHLVREQLKEHEAHVQQLIQEKQHLDEKSAETKARAAALDEALSAVKQEMAEVEAQVPQDENAQAYLAKLRQLVMKNETLKREKNEFRAKCRLELEALKERIEKLKLQVAADASNQDEEALRLNEIEQMHAQMAQKHKEMKLAAAKQTRALHLKMKQIDEIPTRIELVQYEKRFVELYDEVALTLDETRKYYCVYNTLKTKHEFLEKEISLINSINENFDVAMGSKTATQAFFGQIETIIQNVQSTVSKQQLARDDHQFSVETLDSKYQLLLEQERMYVNAIREFQKECEKNEKLVARRDELGQQH
;
A
#
# COMPACT_ATOMS: atom_id res chain seq x y z
N MET A 1 58.06 -10.74 11.69
CA MET A 1 58.09 -10.73 10.21
C MET A 1 56.83 -10.02 9.77
N SER A 2 56.96 -8.74 9.44
CA SER A 2 55.84 -7.89 9.01
C SER A 2 56.09 -7.54 7.55
N PRO A 3 55.11 -7.69 6.65
CA PRO A 3 55.28 -7.26 5.27
C PRO A 3 55.24 -5.74 5.21
N ARG A 4 56.20 -5.21 4.46
CA ARG A 4 56.44 -3.81 4.12
C ARG A 4 55.55 -3.37 2.95
N ASP A 5 55.30 -2.07 2.95
CA ASP A 5 55.26 -1.15 1.81
C ASP A 5 54.45 -1.57 0.57
N GLU A 6 53.26 -0.99 0.42
CA GLU A 6 52.68 -0.72 -0.91
C GLU A 6 51.83 0.57 -0.90
N ALA A 7 52.29 1.54 -1.70
CA ALA A 7 51.54 2.62 -2.37
C ALA A 7 51.11 3.89 -1.59
N ASP A 8 52.08 4.75 -1.26
CA ASP A 8 51.87 6.21 -1.26
C ASP A 8 51.82 6.72 -2.71
N GLY A 9 50.64 6.64 -3.33
CA GLY A 9 50.33 7.33 -4.58
C GLY A 9 49.86 8.75 -4.28
N VAL A 10 50.78 9.71 -4.26
CA VAL A 10 50.45 11.14 -4.18
C VAL A 10 49.66 11.53 -5.44
N ALA A 11 48.34 11.65 -5.30
CA ALA A 11 47.47 12.18 -6.35
C ALA A 11 47.90 13.62 -6.72
N PRO A 12 47.83 14.02 -8.00
CA PRO A 12 48.17 15.38 -8.42
C PRO A 12 47.27 16.40 -7.71
N PRO A 13 47.77 17.61 -7.39
CA PRO A 13 46.99 18.62 -6.67
C PRO A 13 45.75 18.96 -7.48
N VAL A 14 44.60 18.68 -6.87
CA VAL A 14 43.28 18.95 -7.42
C VAL A 14 43.15 20.46 -7.59
N LYS A 15 42.63 20.94 -8.72
CA LYS A 15 42.40 22.37 -8.92
C LYS A 15 41.45 22.87 -7.82
N ARG A 16 41.69 24.04 -7.23
CA ARG A 16 40.86 24.62 -6.15
C ARG A 16 39.36 24.59 -6.45
N GLU A 17 38.97 24.75 -7.71
CA GLU A 17 37.58 24.67 -8.16
C GLU A 17 36.97 23.27 -7.94
N VAL A 18 37.75 22.21 -8.14
CA VAL A 18 37.34 20.82 -7.94
C VAL A 18 37.37 20.47 -6.45
N GLU A 19 38.28 21.03 -5.66
CA GLU A 19 38.26 20.90 -4.19
C GLU A 19 36.98 21.52 -3.60
N VAL A 20 36.61 22.71 -4.06
CA VAL A 20 35.36 23.38 -3.63
C VAL A 20 34.13 22.55 -4.01
N LEU A 21 34.10 21.96 -5.21
CA LEU A 21 33.00 21.06 -5.60
C LEU A 21 32.99 19.78 -4.76
N GLN A 22 34.15 19.18 -4.48
CA GLN A 22 34.23 18.00 -3.63
C GLN A 22 33.77 18.28 -2.20
N GLU A 23 34.11 19.43 -1.62
CA GLU A 23 33.66 19.83 -0.28
C GLU A 23 32.18 20.22 -0.23
N THR A 24 31.67 20.87 -1.28
CA THR A 24 30.27 21.31 -1.37
C THR A 24 29.31 20.13 -1.53
N TYR A 25 29.72 19.13 -2.30
CA TYR A 25 28.93 17.91 -2.55
C TYR A 25 29.42 16.70 -1.73
N ALA A 26 30.33 16.91 -0.77
CA ALA A 26 30.77 15.86 0.13
C ALA A 26 29.57 15.34 0.94
N PRO A 27 29.38 14.02 1.04
CA PRO A 27 28.31 13.44 1.85
C PRO A 27 28.50 13.85 3.32
N ARG A 28 27.58 14.68 3.83
CA ARG A 28 27.57 15.13 5.22
C ARG A 28 26.70 14.19 6.06
N ARG A 29 27.30 13.56 7.08
CA ARG A 29 26.56 12.76 8.07
C ARG A 29 25.61 13.66 8.84
N ARG A 30 24.33 13.30 8.90
CA ARG A 30 23.34 14.03 9.72
C ARG A 30 23.23 13.50 11.14
N TRP A 31 23.55 12.22 11.35
CA TRP A 31 23.50 11.55 12.64
C TRP A 31 24.73 10.70 12.80
N GLN A 32 25.39 10.79 13.95
CA GLN A 32 26.54 9.95 14.30
C GLN A 32 26.07 8.93 15.34
N TYR A 33 26.12 7.65 14.99
CA TYR A 33 25.88 6.60 15.97
C TYR A 33 26.99 6.61 17.03
N VAL A 34 26.58 6.60 18.30
CA VAL A 34 27.49 6.40 19.44
C VAL A 34 27.11 5.08 20.06
N ALA A 35 27.94 4.05 19.83
CA ALA A 35 27.74 2.74 20.42
C ALA A 35 27.85 2.85 21.95
N ALA A 36 26.90 2.27 22.67
CA ALA A 36 27.04 2.08 24.11
C ALA A 36 28.01 0.91 24.36
N GLU A 37 28.93 1.07 25.32
CA GLU A 37 29.93 0.04 25.63
C GLU A 37 29.23 -1.30 25.97
N GLY A 38 29.44 -2.31 25.12
CA GLY A 38 28.95 -3.68 25.34
C GLY A 38 28.02 -4.26 24.28
N GLU A 39 27.67 -3.52 23.22
CA GLU A 39 26.93 -4.09 22.09
C GLU A 39 27.86 -4.96 21.21
N GLN A 40 27.48 -6.21 21.00
CA GLN A 40 28.21 -7.18 20.16
C GLN A 40 27.99 -6.92 18.67
N ASP A 41 29.03 -7.23 17.89
CA ASP A 41 29.15 -7.05 16.45
C ASP A 41 27.85 -7.30 15.69
N ASP A 42 27.32 -6.21 15.13
CA ASP A 42 26.14 -6.24 14.29
C ASP A 42 26.43 -6.98 12.97
N SER A 43 25.46 -7.78 12.53
CA SER A 43 25.46 -8.43 11.21
C SER A 43 25.79 -7.41 10.10
N GLU A 44 26.51 -7.83 9.07
CA GLU A 44 26.89 -6.98 7.92
C GLU A 44 25.68 -6.21 7.35
N ASP A 45 24.50 -6.84 7.33
CA ASP A 45 23.25 -6.20 6.89
C ASP A 45 22.80 -5.04 7.80
N ALA A 46 23.03 -5.15 9.11
CA ALA A 46 22.73 -4.10 10.07
C ALA A 46 23.74 -2.94 9.99
N LEU A 47 25.01 -3.24 9.70
CA LEU A 47 26.04 -2.22 9.41
C LEU A 47 25.71 -1.45 8.12
N ILE A 48 25.27 -2.17 7.08
CA ILE A 48 24.85 -1.57 5.81
C ILE A 48 23.61 -0.68 6.02
N GLN A 49 22.59 -1.16 6.75
CA GLN A 49 21.40 -0.36 7.07
C GLN A 49 21.74 0.89 7.89
N ARG A 50 22.67 0.80 8.85
CA ARG A 50 23.13 1.94 9.64
C ARG A 50 23.86 2.97 8.80
N CYS A 51 24.81 2.54 7.96
CA CYS A 51 25.47 3.43 7.01
C CYS A 51 24.45 4.11 6.07
N LEU A 52 23.45 3.39 5.57
CA LEU A 52 22.42 3.97 4.72
C LEU A 52 21.54 4.99 5.46
N LEU A 53 21.29 4.80 6.76
CA LEU A 53 20.56 5.75 7.61
C LEU A 53 21.40 6.99 7.98
N GLU A 54 22.71 6.84 8.18
CA GLU A 54 23.62 7.94 8.52
C GLU A 54 23.82 8.93 7.35
N TYR A 55 23.72 8.43 6.11
CA TYR A 55 24.02 9.18 4.89
C TYR A 55 22.85 9.37 3.91
N GLY A 56 21.69 8.76 4.12
CA GLY A 56 20.56 8.81 3.18
C GLY A 56 19.59 9.98 3.40
N GLU A 57 19.15 10.63 2.31
CA GLU A 57 17.80 11.21 2.23
C GLU A 57 17.15 11.00 0.85
N ARG A 58 15.85 10.64 0.91
CA ARG A 58 14.82 10.48 -0.13
C ARG A 58 14.92 9.28 -1.10
N VAL A 59 14.53 8.12 -0.60
CA VAL A 59 13.72 7.16 -1.38
C VAL A 59 12.29 7.24 -0.82
N THR A 60 11.39 7.90 -1.55
CA THR A 60 9.95 7.73 -1.35
C THR A 60 9.58 6.34 -1.84
N VAL A 61 9.62 5.36 -0.94
CA VAL A 61 8.94 4.08 -1.14
C VAL A 61 7.44 4.38 -1.06
N ALA A 62 6.74 4.19 -2.18
CA ALA A 62 5.29 4.12 -2.21
C ALA A 62 4.86 2.99 -1.27
N VAL A 63 4.32 3.36 -0.12
CA VAL A 63 3.53 2.45 0.71
C VAL A 63 2.09 2.75 0.32
N ASP A 64 1.44 1.74 -0.26
CA ASP A 64 0.01 1.74 -0.52
C ASP A 64 -0.74 2.01 0.79
N GLU A 65 -1.32 3.20 0.92
CA GLU A 65 -2.40 3.48 1.87
C GLU A 65 -3.68 3.72 1.07
N GLU A 66 -4.66 2.84 1.31
CA GLU A 66 -6.02 2.94 0.81
C GLU A 66 -6.63 4.29 1.19
N GLU A 67 -7.04 5.08 0.18
CA GLU A 67 -7.79 6.30 0.43
C GLU A 67 -9.21 5.99 0.91
N PRO A 68 -9.72 6.72 1.93
CA PRO A 68 -11.12 6.71 2.29
C PRO A 68 -11.92 7.53 1.28
N THR A 69 -13.01 6.96 0.79
CA THR A 69 -14.04 7.64 -0.01
C THR A 69 -14.56 8.88 0.73
N ALA A 70 -14.36 10.06 0.14
CA ALA A 70 -15.02 11.30 0.56
C ALA A 70 -15.60 12.04 -0.66
N ASP A 71 -16.83 12.51 -0.50
CA ASP A 71 -17.71 13.10 -1.50
C ASP A 71 -17.08 14.23 -2.34
N VAL A 72 -17.26 14.15 -3.66
CA VAL A 72 -16.96 15.23 -4.61
C VAL A 72 -18.24 16.04 -4.84
N THR A 73 -18.32 17.21 -4.22
CA THR A 73 -19.15 18.32 -4.72
C THR A 73 -18.53 18.87 -6.00
N GLN A 74 -19.37 19.00 -7.02
CA GLN A 74 -19.09 19.53 -8.34
C GLN A 74 -18.66 21.00 -8.27
N GLU A 75 -17.51 21.35 -8.83
CA GLU A 75 -17.25 22.63 -9.51
C GLU A 75 -15.87 22.57 -10.20
N GLY A 76 -15.81 22.94 -11.49
CA GLY A 76 -14.56 23.05 -12.26
C GLY A 76 -14.47 22.16 -13.50
N LYS A 77 -15.34 22.39 -14.51
CA LYS A 77 -15.24 21.74 -15.83
C LYS A 77 -14.55 22.57 -16.92
N ASP A 78 -14.20 23.83 -16.66
CA ASP A 78 -13.84 24.74 -17.76
C ASP A 78 -12.34 24.80 -18.09
N GLN A 79 -11.46 24.19 -17.28
CA GLN A 79 -10.00 24.27 -17.50
C GLN A 79 -9.45 23.14 -18.38
N VAL A 80 -10.14 22.00 -18.45
CA VAL A 80 -9.69 20.81 -19.20
C VAL A 80 -10.03 20.93 -20.69
N ASP A 81 -11.06 21.71 -21.03
CA ASP A 81 -11.52 21.89 -22.42
C ASP A 81 -10.62 22.83 -23.25
N PHE A 82 -9.89 23.75 -22.61
CA PHE A 82 -9.01 24.68 -23.33
C PHE A 82 -7.79 23.98 -23.94
N MET A 83 -7.17 23.06 -23.19
CA MET A 83 -6.02 22.27 -23.67
C MET A 83 -6.42 21.26 -24.76
N ALA A 84 -7.62 20.69 -24.66
CA ALA A 84 -8.19 19.83 -25.70
C ALA A 84 -8.49 20.61 -26.99
N GLN A 85 -8.95 21.86 -26.88
CA GLN A 85 -9.22 22.72 -28.04
C GLN A 85 -7.94 23.17 -28.75
N VAL A 86 -6.88 23.53 -28.00
CA VAL A 86 -5.58 23.90 -28.57
C VAL A 86 -4.91 22.72 -29.29
N ALA A 87 -4.99 21.52 -28.71
CA ALA A 87 -4.47 20.30 -29.35
C ALA A 87 -5.25 19.93 -30.63
N THR A 88 -6.58 20.13 -30.63
CA THR A 88 -7.44 19.88 -31.79
C THR A 88 -7.20 20.90 -32.91
N GLN A 89 -6.94 22.17 -32.57
CA GLN A 89 -6.64 23.22 -33.52
C GLN A 89 -5.25 23.07 -34.16
N ALA A 90 -4.25 22.60 -33.39
CA ALA A 90 -2.94 22.25 -33.92
C ALA A 90 -2.97 21.05 -34.89
N ALA A 91 -3.81 20.04 -34.63
CA ALA A 91 -4.00 18.90 -35.52
C ALA A 91 -4.75 19.25 -36.83
N ALA A 92 -5.67 20.22 -36.77
CA ALA A 92 -6.40 20.71 -37.95
C ALA A 92 -5.50 21.54 -38.89
N ILE A 93 -4.55 22.31 -38.34
CA ILE A 93 -3.60 23.11 -39.14
C ILE A 93 -2.57 22.19 -39.83
N ALA A 94 -2.19 21.07 -39.21
CA ALA A 94 -1.31 20.07 -39.82
C ALA A 94 -1.96 19.27 -40.97
N SER A 95 -3.29 19.31 -41.11
CA SER A 95 -4.05 18.58 -42.14
C SER A 95 -4.63 19.45 -43.26
N GLY A 96 -4.42 20.78 -43.22
CA GLY A 96 -4.98 21.73 -44.19
C GLY A 96 -3.96 22.31 -45.17
N GLY A 97 -3.57 21.54 -46.21
CA GLY A 97 -2.77 22.03 -47.34
C GLY A 97 -2.89 21.10 -48.55
N ALA A 98 -3.66 21.50 -49.55
CA ALA A 98 -4.12 20.67 -50.66
C ALA A 98 -3.03 20.24 -51.66
N ALA A 99 -3.01 18.96 -52.05
CA ALA A 99 -2.96 18.50 -53.46
C ALA A 99 -2.99 16.96 -53.54
N LYS A 100 -3.98 16.39 -54.24
CA LYS A 100 -3.91 15.00 -54.73
C LYS A 100 -2.73 14.86 -55.70
N PRO A 101 -2.09 13.68 -55.75
CA PRO A 101 -2.17 12.96 -57.02
C PRO A 101 -2.51 11.46 -56.90
N ARG A 102 -2.98 10.98 -58.05
CA ARG A 102 -3.31 9.63 -58.49
C ARG A 102 -2.33 8.52 -58.04
N GLY A 103 -2.91 7.38 -57.68
CA GLY A 103 -2.64 6.08 -58.30
C GLY A 103 -1.27 5.44 -58.06
N GLY A 104 -1.22 4.49 -57.13
CA GLY A 104 -0.09 3.58 -56.97
C GLY A 104 -0.41 2.47 -55.98
N SER A 105 -0.89 1.33 -56.48
CA SER A 105 -1.04 0.09 -55.72
C SER A 105 0.34 -0.39 -55.26
N MET A 106 0.63 -0.33 -53.96
CA MET A 106 1.70 -1.10 -53.34
C MET A 106 1.19 -1.80 -52.09
N ARG A 107 0.82 -3.05 -52.32
CA ARG A 107 0.64 -4.13 -51.36
C ARG A 107 1.99 -4.37 -50.68
N GLY A 108 2.13 -4.05 -49.39
CA GLY A 108 3.39 -4.27 -48.67
C GLY A 108 3.29 -4.01 -47.17
N LEU A 109 3.41 -5.08 -46.38
CA LEU A 109 3.64 -5.11 -44.93
C LEU A 109 2.50 -4.62 -44.01
N ARG A 110 1.46 -5.45 -43.88
CA ARG A 110 0.89 -5.69 -42.55
C ARG A 110 1.91 -6.46 -41.72
N ARG A 111 2.78 -5.75 -41.00
CA ARG A 111 3.47 -6.33 -39.85
C ARG A 111 2.58 -6.08 -38.63
N ALA A 112 1.81 -7.09 -38.25
CA ALA A 112 1.19 -7.11 -36.92
C ALA A 112 2.32 -6.94 -35.90
N LYS A 113 2.33 -5.79 -35.21
CA LYS A 113 3.22 -5.56 -34.08
C LYS A 113 2.81 -6.59 -33.02
N ARG A 114 3.66 -7.60 -32.80
CA ARG A 114 3.50 -8.62 -31.76
C ARG A 114 3.18 -7.88 -30.46
N GLY A 115 2.05 -8.21 -29.84
CA GLY A 115 1.68 -7.66 -28.54
C GLY A 115 2.76 -7.98 -27.52
N ASP A 116 3.13 -6.98 -26.72
CA ASP A 116 4.05 -7.17 -25.61
C ASP A 116 3.44 -8.22 -24.66
N PRO A 117 4.11 -9.35 -24.39
CA PRO A 117 3.59 -10.38 -23.48
C PRO A 117 3.35 -9.82 -22.08
N GLN A 118 4.13 -8.80 -21.69
CA GLN A 118 4.02 -8.12 -20.41
C GLN A 118 2.73 -7.30 -20.26
N ALA A 119 2.18 -6.76 -21.36
CA ALA A 119 0.90 -6.04 -21.33
C ALA A 119 -0.29 -6.99 -21.19
N ALA A 120 -0.23 -8.15 -21.86
CA ALA A 120 -1.25 -9.18 -21.73
C ALA A 120 -1.25 -9.86 -20.35
N ASP A 121 -0.07 -10.03 -19.75
CA ASP A 121 0.07 -10.54 -18.38
C ASP A 121 -0.43 -9.54 -17.33
N PHE A 122 -0.19 -8.24 -17.54
CA PHE A 122 -0.73 -7.19 -16.68
C PHE A 122 -2.27 -7.15 -16.71
N ASP A 123 -2.89 -7.19 -17.90
CA ASP A 123 -4.36 -7.21 -18.04
C ASP A 123 -4.96 -8.45 -17.38
N ARG A 124 -4.29 -9.60 -17.48
CA ARG A 124 -4.73 -10.85 -16.85
C ARG A 124 -4.63 -10.79 -15.32
N GLN A 125 -3.57 -10.19 -14.78
CA GLN A 125 -3.40 -9.98 -13.35
C GLN A 125 -4.41 -8.97 -12.80
N TYR A 126 -4.67 -7.88 -13.53
CA TYR A 126 -5.66 -6.88 -13.18
C TYR A 126 -7.08 -7.46 -13.14
N GLN A 127 -7.46 -8.26 -14.14
CA GLN A 127 -8.76 -8.94 -14.16
C GLN A 127 -8.91 -9.96 -13.02
N LYS A 128 -7.81 -10.62 -12.61
CA LYS A 128 -7.81 -11.54 -11.48
C LYS A 128 -7.99 -10.81 -10.15
N ALA A 129 -7.30 -9.68 -9.95
CA ALA A 129 -7.46 -8.83 -8.77
C ALA A 129 -8.90 -8.29 -8.66
N MET A 130 -9.48 -7.83 -9.77
CA MET A 130 -10.86 -7.36 -9.81
C MET A 130 -11.89 -8.45 -9.47
N LYS A 131 -11.62 -9.71 -9.84
CA LYS A 131 -12.49 -10.83 -9.51
C LYS A 131 -12.38 -11.20 -8.02
N GLN A 132 -11.18 -11.19 -7.46
CA GLN A 132 -10.93 -11.47 -6.04
C GLN A 132 -11.59 -10.41 -5.15
N ALA A 133 -11.44 -9.12 -5.48
CA ALA A 133 -12.09 -8.04 -4.74
C ALA A 133 -13.63 -8.16 -4.74
N ARG A 134 -14.23 -8.61 -5.84
CA ARG A 134 -15.69 -8.87 -5.92
C ARG A 134 -16.12 -10.06 -5.07
N GLU A 135 -15.34 -11.14 -5.06
CA GLU A 135 -15.62 -12.33 -4.26
C GLU A 135 -15.51 -12.02 -2.75
N GLU A 136 -14.51 -11.23 -2.35
CA GLU A 136 -14.33 -10.77 -0.96
C GLU A 136 -15.47 -9.86 -0.50
N GLN A 137 -15.92 -8.94 -1.36
CA GLN A 137 -17.08 -8.09 -1.06
C GLN A 137 -18.36 -8.91 -0.88
N GLN A 138 -18.56 -9.96 -1.69
CA GLN A 138 -19.71 -10.86 -1.54
C GLN A 138 -19.63 -11.72 -0.27
N ALA A 139 -18.45 -12.18 0.12
CA ALA A 139 -18.23 -12.94 1.36
C ALA A 139 -18.53 -12.09 2.61
N LEU A 140 -18.13 -10.81 2.62
CA LEU A 140 -18.44 -9.89 3.71
C LEU A 140 -19.95 -9.65 3.87
N LEU A 141 -20.68 -9.53 2.76
CA LEU A 141 -22.14 -9.40 2.78
C LEU A 141 -22.82 -10.67 3.30
N HIS A 142 -22.32 -11.86 2.95
CA HIS A 142 -22.83 -13.13 3.46
C HIS A 142 -22.61 -13.27 4.97
N ALA A 143 -21.40 -12.96 5.44
CA ALA A 143 -21.07 -12.99 6.88
C ALA A 143 -21.93 -12.01 7.70
N ARG A 144 -22.28 -10.85 7.14
CA ARG A 144 -23.19 -9.89 7.78
C ARG A 144 -24.61 -10.45 7.90
N ARG A 145 -25.14 -11.06 6.84
CA ARG A 145 -26.47 -11.71 6.85
C ARG A 145 -26.55 -12.87 7.84
N GLU A 146 -25.49 -13.67 7.97
CA GLU A 146 -25.43 -14.75 8.95
C GLU A 146 -25.43 -14.24 10.40
N ARG A 147 -24.76 -13.11 10.67
CA ARG A 147 -24.76 -12.47 12.00
C ARG A 147 -26.15 -11.93 12.34
N GLU A 148 -26.84 -11.32 11.38
CA GLU A 148 -28.21 -10.82 11.56
C GLU A 148 -29.20 -11.98 11.80
N ALA A 149 -29.07 -13.10 11.08
CA ALA A 149 -29.88 -14.29 11.30
C ALA A 149 -29.68 -14.93 12.70
N LYS A 150 -28.44 -14.95 13.21
CA LYS A 150 -28.12 -15.46 14.56
C LYS A 150 -28.70 -14.58 15.67
N LEU A 151 -28.79 -13.26 15.45
CA LEU A 151 -29.42 -12.33 16.39
C LEU A 151 -30.95 -12.51 16.42
N LEU A 152 -31.57 -12.75 15.27
CA LEU A 152 -33.01 -13.02 15.18
C LEU A 152 -33.40 -14.36 15.83
N GLN A 153 -32.57 -15.39 15.73
CA GLN A 153 -32.79 -16.67 16.40
C GLN A 153 -32.77 -16.58 17.95
N ARG A 154 -32.10 -15.56 18.49
CA ARG A 154 -31.91 -15.39 19.95
C ARG A 154 -33.07 -14.61 20.61
N VAL A 155 -33.89 -13.92 19.83
CA VAL A 155 -35.05 -13.13 20.32
C VAL A 155 -36.34 -13.97 20.38
N VAL A 156 -36.38 -15.14 19.75
CA VAL A 156 -37.59 -15.98 19.64
C VAL A 156 -37.73 -17.05 20.74
N SER A 157 -36.75 -17.20 21.65
CA SER A 157 -36.77 -18.27 22.67
C SER A 157 -36.81 -17.72 24.10
N ALA A 158 -38.00 -17.61 24.67
CA ALA A 158 -38.24 -17.45 26.12
C ALA A 158 -39.28 -18.50 26.60
N PRO A 159 -39.09 -19.18 27.75
CA PRO A 159 -40.02 -20.20 28.25
C PRO A 159 -41.10 -19.63 29.20
N GLU A 160 -42.32 -20.18 29.11
CA GLU A 160 -43.48 -19.95 30.00
C GLU A 160 -43.40 -20.83 31.27
N GLU A 161 -43.65 -20.26 32.46
CA GLU A 161 -43.83 -20.99 33.72
C GLU A 161 -45.30 -20.95 34.20
N LYS A 162 -45.79 -22.08 34.72
CA LYS A 162 -47.15 -22.31 35.23
C LYS A 162 -47.21 -22.31 36.77
N LEU A 163 -48.39 -21.93 37.27
CA LEU A 163 -48.87 -21.71 38.64
C LEU A 163 -49.11 -22.97 39.51
N ALA A 164 -49.04 -22.81 40.85
CA ALA A 164 -49.92 -23.34 41.94
C ALA A 164 -49.24 -23.06 43.32
N GLY A 165 -49.86 -22.79 44.48
CA GLY A 165 -51.23 -22.76 45.01
C GLY A 165 -51.19 -22.33 46.51
N VAL A 166 -52.34 -22.02 47.10
CA VAL A 166 -52.59 -21.24 48.36
C VAL A 166 -53.08 -22.13 49.54
N ALA A 167 -52.87 -21.71 50.81
CA ALA A 167 -53.84 -21.68 51.97
C ALA A 167 -53.12 -21.70 53.35
N GLU A 168 -53.27 -20.68 54.22
CA GLU A 168 -54.16 -20.56 55.42
C GLU A 168 -53.92 -21.65 56.51
N GLY A 169 -53.77 -21.43 57.82
CA GLY A 169 -54.02 -20.34 58.76
C GLY A 169 -54.69 -20.94 60.03
N ARG A 170 -54.20 -20.67 61.26
CA ARG A 170 -55.00 -20.47 62.50
C ARG A 170 -54.17 -20.34 63.79
N VAL A 171 -54.68 -19.47 64.66
CA VAL A 171 -54.21 -19.04 65.98
C VAL A 171 -55.05 -19.73 67.07
N GLY A 172 -54.46 -19.98 68.25
CA GLY A 172 -55.18 -20.33 69.47
C GLY A 172 -54.28 -20.20 70.71
N SER A 173 -54.65 -19.32 71.63
CA SER A 173 -53.91 -18.89 72.82
C SER A 173 -54.59 -19.37 74.12
N VAL A 174 -53.85 -19.27 75.23
CA VAL A 174 -54.26 -18.99 76.64
C VAL A 174 -54.10 -20.14 77.66
N LEU A 175 -53.00 -20.02 78.46
CA LEU A 175 -52.84 -20.02 79.95
C LEU A 175 -54.00 -20.62 80.81
N GLN A 176 -53.87 -21.26 81.99
CA GLN A 176 -52.84 -21.62 82.98
C GLN A 176 -53.57 -22.41 84.10
N THR A 177 -52.91 -23.32 84.86
CA THR A 177 -52.91 -23.45 86.36
C THR A 177 -52.45 -24.83 86.90
N PRO A 178 -51.88 -24.91 88.13
CA PRO A 178 -50.85 -25.88 88.54
C PRO A 178 -51.38 -27.22 89.12
N LEU A 179 -52.38 -27.81 88.45
CA LEU A 179 -52.77 -29.24 88.61
C LEU A 179 -52.61 -30.01 87.29
N HIS A 180 -52.32 -29.30 86.20
CA HIS A 180 -52.02 -29.85 84.88
C HIS A 180 -50.62 -30.49 84.83
N LEU A 181 -49.64 -29.92 85.53
CA LEU A 181 -48.22 -30.33 85.48
C LEU A 181 -47.99 -31.79 85.93
N VAL A 182 -48.65 -32.27 86.98
CA VAL A 182 -48.46 -33.65 87.47
C VAL A 182 -49.23 -34.67 86.61
N ARG A 183 -50.36 -34.27 86.03
CA ARG A 183 -51.13 -35.09 85.07
C ARG A 183 -50.48 -35.12 83.69
N GLU A 184 -49.80 -34.04 83.30
CA GLU A 184 -48.94 -33.99 82.13
C GLU A 184 -47.70 -34.84 82.36
N GLN A 185 -46.99 -34.75 83.48
CA GLN A 185 -45.84 -35.62 83.76
C GLN A 185 -46.18 -37.12 83.73
N LEU A 186 -47.35 -37.51 84.23
CA LEU A 186 -47.78 -38.92 84.18
C LEU A 186 -48.19 -39.36 82.76
N LYS A 187 -48.86 -38.47 82.00
CA LYS A 187 -49.14 -38.69 80.56
C LYS A 187 -47.87 -38.65 79.71
N GLU A 188 -46.89 -37.84 80.08
CA GLU A 188 -45.57 -37.72 79.45
C GLU A 188 -44.77 -38.98 79.70
N HIS A 189 -44.76 -39.51 80.93
CA HIS A 189 -44.11 -40.79 81.23
C HIS A 189 -44.83 -41.98 80.60
N GLU A 190 -46.17 -42.02 80.58
CA GLU A 190 -46.93 -43.04 79.85
C GLU A 190 -46.69 -42.94 78.34
N ALA A 191 -46.65 -41.73 77.77
CA ALA A 191 -46.28 -41.49 76.38
C ALA A 191 -44.81 -41.89 76.12
N HIS A 192 -43.90 -41.66 77.05
CA HIS A 192 -42.49 -42.02 76.92
C HIS A 192 -42.29 -43.54 76.98
N VAL A 193 -43.04 -44.25 77.85
CA VAL A 193 -43.04 -45.71 77.87
C VAL A 193 -43.66 -46.28 76.60
N GLN A 194 -44.74 -45.69 76.08
CA GLN A 194 -45.31 -46.06 74.79
C GLN A 194 -44.34 -45.79 73.63
N GLN A 195 -43.61 -44.67 73.65
CA GLN A 195 -42.53 -44.35 72.70
C GLN A 195 -41.42 -45.40 72.77
N LEU A 196 -40.96 -45.79 73.96
CA LEU A 196 -39.92 -46.80 74.12
C LEU A 196 -40.38 -48.20 73.65
N ILE A 197 -41.66 -48.55 73.87
CA ILE A 197 -42.24 -49.79 73.36
C ILE A 197 -42.30 -49.76 71.82
N GLN A 198 -42.71 -48.64 71.24
CA GLN A 198 -42.71 -48.44 69.78
C GLN A 198 -41.29 -48.46 69.21
N GLU A 199 -40.32 -47.82 69.85
CA GLU A 199 -38.91 -47.85 69.46
C GLU A 199 -38.34 -49.26 69.52
N LYS A 200 -38.65 -50.03 70.57
CA LYS A 200 -38.22 -51.42 70.68
C LYS A 200 -38.84 -52.29 69.58
N GLN A 201 -40.15 -52.16 69.34
CA GLN A 201 -40.83 -52.87 68.26
C GLN A 201 -40.21 -52.53 66.89
N HIS A 202 -39.96 -51.25 66.64
CA HIS A 202 -39.31 -50.79 65.41
C HIS A 202 -37.85 -51.26 65.29
N LEU A 203 -37.10 -51.35 66.40
CA LEU A 203 -35.76 -51.93 66.41
C LEU A 203 -35.78 -53.44 66.17
N ASP A 204 -36.74 -54.17 66.75
CA ASP A 204 -36.93 -55.59 66.54
C ASP A 204 -37.33 -55.89 65.08
N GLU A 205 -38.21 -55.07 64.49
CA GLU A 205 -38.56 -55.10 63.07
C GLU A 205 -37.33 -54.83 62.18
N LYS A 206 -36.55 -53.77 62.46
CA LYS A 206 -35.29 -53.50 61.74
C LYS A 206 -34.27 -54.64 61.87
N SER A 207 -34.20 -55.27 63.04
CA SER A 207 -33.33 -56.44 63.27
C SER A 207 -33.80 -57.65 62.46
N ALA A 208 -35.10 -57.90 62.40
CA ALA A 208 -35.67 -58.93 61.55
C ALA A 208 -35.43 -58.65 60.05
N GLU A 209 -35.62 -57.40 59.61
CA GLU A 209 -35.36 -56.97 58.22
C GLU A 209 -33.89 -57.13 57.83
N THR A 210 -32.97 -56.71 58.69
CA THR A 210 -31.52 -56.85 58.44
C THR A 210 -31.09 -58.31 58.37
N LYS A 211 -31.65 -59.18 59.22
CA LYS A 211 -31.42 -60.64 59.15
C LYS A 211 -32.01 -61.25 57.88
N ALA A 212 -33.22 -60.86 57.49
CA ALA A 212 -33.83 -61.31 56.23
C ALA A 212 -33.03 -60.85 55.01
N ARG A 213 -32.52 -59.60 55.02
CA ARG A 213 -31.60 -59.10 53.98
C ARG A 213 -30.28 -59.86 53.94
N ALA A 214 -29.72 -60.24 55.09
CA ALA A 214 -28.50 -61.05 55.14
C ALA A 214 -28.73 -62.44 54.53
N ALA A 215 -29.83 -63.11 54.88
CA ALA A 215 -30.19 -64.41 54.30
C ALA A 215 -30.41 -64.32 52.78
N ALA A 216 -31.10 -63.28 52.31
CA ALA A 216 -31.29 -63.05 50.88
C ALA A 216 -29.97 -62.76 50.13
N LEU A 217 -29.02 -62.08 50.78
CA LEU A 217 -27.68 -61.87 50.22
C LEU A 217 -26.88 -63.18 50.13
N ASP A 218 -26.99 -64.06 51.13
CA ASP A 218 -26.32 -65.37 51.11
C ASP A 218 -26.89 -66.29 50.02
N GLU A 219 -28.21 -66.30 49.84
CA GLU A 219 -28.86 -66.99 48.72
C GLU A 219 -28.41 -66.41 47.37
N ALA A 220 -28.40 -65.08 47.20
CA ALA A 220 -27.92 -64.44 45.98
C ALA A 220 -26.45 -64.75 45.70
N LEU A 221 -25.59 -64.78 46.73
CA LEU A 221 -24.19 -65.18 46.60
C LEU A 221 -24.06 -66.64 46.16
N SER A 222 -24.91 -67.53 46.67
CA SER A 222 -24.92 -68.94 46.25
C SER A 222 -25.34 -69.09 44.78
N ALA A 223 -26.34 -68.33 44.33
CA ALA A 223 -26.80 -68.33 42.94
C ALA A 223 -25.72 -67.82 41.98
N VAL A 224 -25.07 -66.70 42.32
CA VAL A 224 -23.95 -66.16 41.54
C VAL A 224 -22.79 -67.15 41.45
N LYS A 225 -22.49 -67.89 42.52
CA LYS A 225 -21.44 -68.93 42.48
C LYS A 225 -21.80 -70.08 41.53
N GLN A 226 -23.07 -70.48 41.46
CA GLN A 226 -23.54 -71.48 40.51
C GLN A 226 -23.43 -70.97 39.07
N GLU A 227 -23.89 -69.73 38.81
CA GLU A 227 -23.76 -69.10 37.49
C GLU A 227 -22.30 -68.97 37.04
N MET A 228 -21.38 -68.61 37.94
CA MET A 228 -19.95 -68.58 37.61
C MET A 228 -19.41 -69.96 37.21
N ALA A 229 -19.81 -71.03 37.91
CA ALA A 229 -19.39 -72.38 37.59
C ALA A 229 -19.94 -72.86 36.23
N GLU A 230 -21.18 -72.50 35.90
CA GLU A 230 -21.79 -72.79 34.59
C GLU A 230 -21.08 -72.06 33.44
N VAL A 231 -20.73 -70.79 33.65
CA VAL A 231 -19.99 -69.99 32.66
C VAL A 231 -18.56 -70.53 32.47
N GLU A 232 -17.91 -71.00 33.54
CA GLU A 232 -16.59 -71.65 33.45
C GLU A 232 -16.65 -72.98 32.69
N ALA A 233 -17.72 -73.76 32.83
CA ALA A 233 -17.92 -75.01 32.09
C ALA A 233 -18.16 -74.80 30.58
N GLN A 234 -18.65 -73.63 30.17
CA GLN A 234 -18.92 -73.28 28.76
C GLN A 234 -17.69 -72.68 28.03
N VAL A 235 -16.53 -72.59 28.69
CA VAL A 235 -15.30 -72.06 28.09
C VAL A 235 -14.75 -73.06 27.05
N PRO A 236 -14.59 -72.68 25.78
CA PRO A 236 -13.97 -73.54 24.76
C PRO A 236 -12.53 -73.93 25.15
N GLN A 237 -12.15 -75.20 24.93
CA GLN A 237 -10.81 -75.70 25.24
C GLN A 237 -9.74 -75.34 24.19
N ASP A 238 -10.10 -74.60 23.14
CA ASP A 238 -9.15 -74.13 22.12
C ASP A 238 -8.14 -73.14 22.72
N GLU A 239 -6.84 -73.40 22.54
CA GLU A 239 -5.75 -72.57 23.08
C GLU A 239 -5.85 -71.10 22.64
N ASN A 240 -6.25 -70.87 21.38
CA ASN A 240 -6.46 -69.53 20.84
C ASN A 240 -7.64 -68.81 21.52
N ALA A 241 -8.75 -69.51 21.77
CA ALA A 241 -9.93 -68.93 22.43
C ALA A 241 -9.63 -68.59 23.90
N GLN A 242 -8.87 -69.43 24.59
CA GLN A 242 -8.42 -69.15 25.97
C GLN A 242 -7.47 -67.95 26.03
N ALA A 243 -6.54 -67.81 25.08
CA ALA A 243 -5.66 -66.63 24.98
C ALA A 243 -6.45 -65.34 24.75
N TYR A 244 -7.47 -65.36 23.87
CA TYR A 244 -8.36 -64.22 23.65
C TYR A 244 -9.20 -63.89 24.90
N LEU A 245 -9.75 -64.89 25.59
CA LEU A 245 -10.52 -64.70 26.82
C LEU A 245 -9.66 -64.16 27.97
N ALA A 246 -8.42 -64.63 28.12
CA ALA A 246 -7.46 -64.09 29.09
C ALA A 246 -7.17 -62.61 28.82
N LYS A 247 -6.98 -62.25 27.54
CA LYS A 247 -6.79 -60.85 27.13
C LYS A 247 -8.04 -60.00 27.38
N LEU A 248 -9.24 -60.52 27.11
CA LEU A 248 -10.50 -59.84 27.39
C LEU A 248 -10.70 -59.62 28.89
N ARG A 249 -10.44 -60.63 29.74
CA ARG A 249 -10.50 -60.50 31.21
C ARG A 249 -9.54 -59.42 31.72
N GLN A 250 -8.31 -59.39 31.21
CA GLN A 250 -7.35 -58.33 31.54
C GLN A 250 -7.84 -56.95 31.11
N LEU A 251 -8.43 -56.82 29.92
CA LEU A 251 -8.97 -55.55 29.42
C LEU A 251 -10.19 -55.09 30.22
N VAL A 252 -11.08 -56.00 30.62
CA VAL A 252 -12.23 -55.69 31.48
C VAL A 252 -11.76 -55.26 32.87
N MET A 253 -10.80 -55.97 33.48
CA MET A 253 -10.21 -55.55 34.76
C MET A 253 -9.60 -54.15 34.67
N LYS A 254 -8.81 -53.87 33.62
CA LYS A 254 -8.26 -52.53 33.36
C LYS A 254 -9.34 -51.47 33.12
N ASN A 255 -10.42 -51.82 32.43
CA ASN A 255 -11.51 -50.88 32.19
C ASN A 255 -12.25 -50.53 33.50
N GLU A 256 -12.49 -51.52 34.36
CA GLU A 256 -13.11 -51.31 35.67
C GLU A 256 -12.20 -50.53 36.62
N THR A 257 -10.88 -50.77 36.62
CA THR A 257 -9.94 -49.93 37.39
C THR A 257 -9.94 -48.49 36.90
N LEU A 258 -9.86 -48.27 35.58
CA LEU A 258 -9.91 -46.93 34.99
C LEU A 258 -11.24 -46.21 35.27
N LYS A 259 -12.37 -46.93 35.29
CA LYS A 259 -13.67 -46.36 35.68
C LYS A 259 -13.66 -45.90 37.14
N ARG A 260 -13.10 -46.70 38.06
CA ARG A 260 -12.97 -46.31 39.48
C ARG A 260 -12.08 -45.09 39.62
N GLU A 261 -10.88 -45.10 39.04
CA GLU A 261 -9.94 -43.98 39.07
C GLU A 261 -10.55 -42.70 38.48
N LYS A 262 -11.28 -42.79 37.36
CA LYS A 262 -12.01 -41.66 36.78
C LYS A 262 -13.04 -41.08 37.74
N ASN A 263 -13.81 -41.94 38.40
CA ASN A 263 -14.86 -41.50 39.32
C ASN A 263 -14.26 -40.87 40.58
N GLU A 264 -13.20 -41.46 41.14
CA GLU A 264 -12.45 -40.89 42.27
C GLU A 264 -11.81 -39.55 41.91
N PHE A 265 -11.20 -39.43 40.72
CA PHE A 265 -10.64 -38.17 40.24
C PHE A 265 -11.71 -37.10 40.08
N ARG A 266 -12.86 -37.44 39.48
CA ARG A 266 -14.01 -36.52 39.39
C ARG A 266 -14.51 -36.08 40.76
N ALA A 267 -14.53 -36.96 41.76
CA ALA A 267 -14.91 -36.61 43.12
C ALA A 267 -13.90 -35.63 43.74
N LYS A 268 -12.59 -35.90 43.60
CA LYS A 268 -11.53 -34.99 44.07
C LYS A 268 -11.63 -33.60 43.43
N CYS A 269 -11.81 -33.51 42.11
CA CYS A 269 -11.97 -32.22 41.43
C CYS A 269 -13.21 -31.45 41.89
N ARG A 270 -14.31 -32.14 42.23
CA ARG A 270 -15.50 -31.47 42.78
C ARG A 270 -15.23 -30.89 44.16
N LEU A 271 -14.57 -31.64 45.03
CA LEU A 271 -14.20 -31.17 46.37
C LEU A 271 -13.21 -29.99 46.30
N GLU A 272 -12.22 -30.04 45.42
CA GLU A 272 -11.28 -28.92 45.21
C GLU A 272 -11.98 -27.68 44.68
N LEU A 273 -12.95 -27.85 43.77
CA LEU A 273 -13.74 -26.74 43.22
C LEU A 273 -14.64 -26.11 44.28
N GLU A 274 -15.27 -26.92 45.14
CA GLU A 274 -16.05 -26.42 46.29
C GLU A 274 -15.15 -25.68 47.29
N ALA A 275 -13.98 -26.24 47.62
CA ALA A 275 -13.01 -25.58 48.50
C ALA A 275 -12.50 -24.24 47.93
N LEU A 276 -12.25 -24.17 46.61
CA LEU A 276 -11.84 -22.93 45.94
C LEU A 276 -12.97 -21.90 45.94
N LYS A 277 -14.22 -22.32 45.72
CA LYS A 277 -15.38 -21.43 45.82
C LYS A 277 -15.55 -20.87 47.23
N GLU A 278 -15.42 -21.71 48.25
CA GLU A 278 -15.45 -21.26 49.65
C GLU A 278 -14.32 -20.28 49.96
N ARG A 279 -13.11 -20.52 49.43
CA ARG A 279 -11.99 -19.59 49.59
C ARG A 279 -12.25 -18.25 48.92
N ILE A 280 -12.83 -18.24 47.72
CA ILE A 280 -13.23 -17.01 47.03
C ILE A 280 -14.27 -16.24 47.84
N GLU A 281 -15.29 -16.92 48.38
CA GLU A 281 -16.30 -16.26 49.22
C GLU A 281 -15.70 -15.70 50.52
N LYS A 282 -14.79 -16.43 51.16
CA LYS A 282 -14.03 -15.90 52.32
C LYS A 282 -13.22 -14.66 51.97
N LEU A 283 -12.53 -14.66 50.82
CA LEU A 283 -11.76 -13.50 50.36
C LEU A 283 -12.67 -12.30 50.05
N LYS A 284 -13.84 -12.53 49.44
CA LYS A 284 -14.83 -11.45 49.20
C LYS A 284 -15.31 -10.83 50.51
N LEU A 285 -15.60 -11.66 51.52
CA LEU A 285 -16.02 -11.18 52.84
C LEU A 285 -14.90 -10.41 53.55
N GLN A 286 -13.64 -10.86 53.42
CA GLN A 286 -12.47 -10.14 53.93
C GLN A 286 -12.31 -8.78 53.25
N VAL A 287 -12.37 -8.73 51.92
CA VAL A 287 -12.30 -7.47 51.15
C VAL A 287 -13.43 -6.51 51.54
N ALA A 288 -14.65 -7.02 51.79
CA ALA A 288 -15.77 -6.21 52.24
C ALA A 288 -15.58 -5.68 53.67
N ALA A 289 -14.99 -6.47 54.57
CA ALA A 289 -14.66 -6.04 55.93
C ALA A 289 -13.53 -5.00 55.93
N ASP A 290 -12.50 -5.20 55.11
CA ASP A 290 -11.39 -4.25 54.94
C ASP A 290 -11.87 -2.93 54.32
N ALA A 291 -12.84 -2.97 53.40
CA ALA A 291 -13.49 -1.78 52.86
C ALA A 291 -14.25 -0.96 53.93
N SER A 292 -14.77 -1.61 54.97
CA SER A 292 -15.46 -0.95 56.09
C SER A 292 -14.49 -0.35 57.14
N ASN A 293 -13.21 -0.73 57.09
CA ASN A 293 -12.15 -0.28 58.01
C ASN A 293 -11.16 0.69 57.33
N GLN A 294 -11.50 1.25 56.17
CA GLN A 294 -10.61 2.18 55.45
C GLN A 294 -10.44 3.49 56.23
N ASP A 295 -9.21 3.77 56.65
CA ASP A 295 -8.80 5.09 57.17
C ASP A 295 -9.08 6.19 56.13
N GLU A 296 -9.44 7.40 56.57
CA GLU A 296 -9.68 8.55 55.68
C GLU A 296 -8.51 8.82 54.72
N GLU A 297 -7.29 8.48 55.13
CA GLU A 297 -6.07 8.63 54.32
C GLU A 297 -6.05 7.67 53.11
N ALA A 298 -6.57 6.44 53.26
CA ALA A 298 -6.68 5.48 52.17
C ALA A 298 -7.75 5.90 51.14
N LEU A 299 -8.85 6.52 51.59
CA LEU A 299 -9.86 7.10 50.71
C LEU A 299 -9.29 8.28 49.90
N ARG A 300 -8.54 9.18 50.55
CA ARG A 300 -7.87 10.30 49.87
C ARG A 300 -6.82 9.83 48.86
N LEU A 301 -6.05 8.78 49.18
CA LEU A 301 -5.08 8.21 48.25
C LEU A 301 -5.77 7.62 47.01
N ASN A 302 -6.89 6.90 47.19
CA ASN A 302 -7.71 6.39 46.09
C ASN A 302 -8.26 7.52 45.20
N GLU A 303 -8.71 8.64 45.78
CA GLU A 303 -9.16 9.80 45.02
C GLU A 303 -8.02 10.43 44.21
N ILE A 304 -6.83 10.56 44.79
CA ILE A 304 -5.63 11.08 44.11
C ILE A 304 -5.22 10.15 42.97
N GLU A 305 -5.22 8.83 43.18
CA GLU A 305 -4.91 7.84 42.15
C GLU A 305 -5.93 7.87 41.01
N GLN A 306 -7.22 8.00 41.31
CA GLN A 306 -8.27 8.18 40.31
C GLN A 306 -8.06 9.46 39.50
N MET A 307 -7.76 10.58 40.16
CA MET A 307 -7.45 11.84 39.49
C MET A 307 -6.20 11.73 38.61
N HIS A 308 -5.14 11.07 39.09
CA HIS A 308 -3.94 10.81 38.31
C HIS A 308 -4.22 9.93 37.09
N ALA A 309 -5.01 8.87 37.25
CA ALA A 309 -5.40 7.99 36.14
C ALA A 309 -6.21 8.76 35.08
N GLN A 310 -7.16 9.60 35.49
CA GLN A 310 -7.92 10.45 34.59
C GLN A 310 -7.03 11.46 33.85
N MET A 311 -6.08 12.10 34.55
CA MET A 311 -5.16 13.05 33.93
C MET A 311 -4.16 12.36 32.98
N ALA A 312 -3.67 11.18 33.33
CA ALA A 312 -2.82 10.36 32.47
C ALA A 312 -3.55 9.93 31.19
N GLN A 313 -4.83 9.56 31.31
CA GLN A 313 -5.68 9.24 30.17
C GLN A 313 -5.90 10.47 29.27
N LYS A 314 -6.27 11.63 29.84
CA LYS A 314 -6.41 12.88 29.07
C LYS A 314 -5.11 13.27 28.37
N HIS A 315 -3.97 13.12 29.04
CA HIS A 315 -2.67 13.40 28.44
C HIS A 315 -2.34 12.43 27.29
N LYS A 316 -2.67 11.14 27.42
CA LYS A 316 -2.54 10.16 26.34
C LYS A 316 -3.43 10.53 25.15
N GLU A 317 -4.69 10.89 25.39
CA GLU A 317 -5.63 11.35 24.36
C GLU A 317 -5.11 12.62 23.65
N MET A 318 -4.58 13.58 24.40
CA MET A 318 -3.97 14.79 23.85
C MET A 318 -2.73 14.48 23.00
N LYS A 319 -1.87 13.55 23.44
CA LYS A 319 -0.73 13.08 22.64
C LYS A 319 -1.17 12.42 21.33
N LEU A 320 -2.21 11.59 21.37
CA LEU A 320 -2.76 10.97 20.17
C LEU A 320 -3.37 12.00 19.22
N ALA A 321 -4.09 12.99 19.75
CA ALA A 321 -4.65 14.09 18.97
C ALA A 321 -3.55 14.93 18.31
N ALA A 322 -2.50 15.29 19.05
CA ALA A 322 -1.34 16.00 18.52
C ALA A 322 -0.64 15.20 17.42
N ALA A 323 -0.39 13.89 17.64
CA ALA A 323 0.21 13.02 16.64
C ALA A 323 -0.64 12.95 15.35
N LYS A 324 -1.98 12.90 15.49
CA LYS A 324 -2.91 12.93 14.35
C LYS A 324 -2.80 14.25 13.57
N GLN A 325 -2.75 15.38 14.26
CA GLN A 325 -2.57 16.70 13.64
C GLN A 325 -1.21 16.82 12.95
N THR A 326 -0.14 16.34 13.57
CA THR A 326 1.20 16.34 12.96
C THR A 326 1.22 15.51 11.67
N ARG A 327 0.61 14.33 11.65
CA ARG A 327 0.49 13.51 10.43
C ARG A 327 -0.31 14.23 9.34
N ALA A 328 -1.44 14.85 9.70
CA ALA A 328 -2.24 15.63 8.76
C ALA A 328 -1.47 16.83 8.18
N LEU A 329 -0.69 17.53 9.01
CA LEU A 329 0.17 18.63 8.57
C LEU A 329 1.24 18.14 7.58
N HIS A 330 1.90 17.01 7.87
CA HIS A 330 2.90 16.43 6.96
C HIS A 330 2.28 16.02 5.62
N LEU A 331 1.06 15.46 5.64
CA LEU A 331 0.34 15.15 4.41
C LEU A 331 0.07 16.42 3.59
N LYS A 332 -0.34 17.51 4.26
CA LYS A 332 -0.56 18.79 3.59
C LYS A 332 0.73 19.41 3.05
N MET A 333 1.85 19.30 3.76
CA MET A 333 3.16 19.73 3.24
C MET A 333 3.55 18.95 1.99
N LYS A 334 3.35 17.63 1.96
CA LYS A 334 3.58 16.83 0.74
C LYS A 334 2.71 17.28 -0.42
N GLN A 335 1.43 17.54 -0.18
CA GLN A 335 0.51 18.06 -1.21
C GLN A 335 0.93 19.45 -1.73
N ILE A 336 1.55 20.28 -0.89
CA ILE A 336 2.09 21.58 -1.31
C ILE A 336 3.36 21.37 -2.14
N ASP A 337 4.27 20.48 -1.71
CA ASP A 337 5.51 20.17 -2.44
C ASP A 337 5.26 19.48 -3.80
N GLU A 338 4.11 18.81 -3.96
CA GLU A 338 3.67 18.24 -5.24
C GLU A 338 3.31 19.30 -6.29
N ILE A 339 2.99 20.53 -5.86
CA ILE A 339 2.64 21.63 -6.76
C ILE A 339 3.91 22.41 -7.09
N PRO A 340 4.35 22.46 -8.37
CA PRO A 340 5.51 23.24 -8.75
C PRO A 340 5.35 24.70 -8.34
N THR A 341 6.35 25.20 -7.62
CA THR A 341 6.45 26.59 -7.21
C THR A 341 6.61 27.49 -8.44
N ARG A 342 6.29 28.78 -8.27
CA ARG A 342 6.47 29.77 -9.35
C ARG A 342 7.89 29.79 -9.91
N ILE A 343 8.89 29.55 -9.06
CA ILE A 343 10.30 29.52 -9.46
C ILE A 343 10.58 28.30 -10.33
N GLU A 344 10.10 27.11 -9.95
CA GLU A 344 10.23 25.89 -10.75
C GLU A 344 9.52 26.03 -12.09
N LEU A 345 8.32 26.61 -12.13
CA LEU A 345 7.62 26.90 -13.38
C LEU A 345 8.44 27.80 -14.32
N VAL A 346 9.08 28.85 -13.79
CA VAL A 346 9.95 29.73 -14.58
C VAL A 346 11.21 28.99 -15.05
N GLN A 347 11.75 28.07 -14.24
CA GLN A 347 12.87 27.23 -14.66
C GLN A 347 12.46 26.29 -15.81
N TYR A 348 11.29 25.65 -15.72
CA TYR A 348 10.77 24.82 -16.79
C TYR A 348 10.51 25.63 -18.06
N GLU A 349 9.92 26.81 -17.95
CA GLU A 349 9.70 27.71 -19.10
C GLU A 349 11.03 28.03 -19.81
N LYS A 350 12.06 28.44 -19.06
CA LYS A 350 13.41 28.67 -19.63
C LYS A 350 13.96 27.42 -20.28
N ARG A 351 13.83 26.26 -19.62
CA ARG A 351 14.33 24.99 -20.14
C ARG A 351 13.60 24.56 -21.42
N PHE A 352 12.31 24.85 -21.54
CA PHE A 352 11.55 24.62 -22.76
C PHE A 352 12.03 25.53 -23.89
N VAL A 353 12.28 26.82 -23.62
CA VAL A 353 12.83 27.74 -24.62
C VAL A 353 14.20 27.26 -25.10
N GLU A 354 15.10 26.90 -24.19
CA GLU A 354 16.41 26.32 -24.53
C GLU A 354 16.28 25.08 -25.41
N LEU A 355 15.36 24.18 -25.08
CA LEU A 355 15.10 22.98 -25.87
C LEU A 355 14.55 23.31 -27.25
N TYR A 356 13.64 24.29 -27.36
CA TYR A 356 13.13 24.76 -28.64
C TYR A 356 14.25 25.35 -29.51
N ASP A 357 15.15 26.12 -28.92
CA ASP A 357 16.31 26.67 -29.61
C ASP A 357 17.25 25.57 -30.09
N GLU A 358 17.51 24.53 -29.28
CA GLU A 358 18.32 23.38 -29.68
C GLU A 358 17.69 22.59 -30.85
N VAL A 359 16.38 22.36 -30.80
CA VAL A 359 15.64 21.73 -31.91
C VAL A 359 15.69 22.59 -33.18
N ALA A 360 15.59 23.92 -33.05
CA ALA A 360 15.71 24.83 -34.18
C ALA A 360 17.13 24.81 -34.79
N LEU A 361 18.17 24.82 -33.96
CA LEU A 361 19.56 24.74 -34.40
C LEU A 361 19.85 23.44 -35.15
N THR A 362 19.42 22.30 -34.62
CA THR A 362 19.61 20.99 -35.27
C THR A 362 18.85 20.89 -36.59
N LEU A 363 17.67 21.49 -36.70
CA LEU A 363 16.92 21.60 -37.96
C LEU A 363 17.69 22.43 -38.99
N ASP A 364 18.25 23.57 -38.58
CA ASP A 364 19.04 24.44 -39.46
C ASP A 364 20.36 23.78 -39.90
N GLU A 365 21.05 23.06 -39.02
CA GLU A 365 22.19 22.22 -39.38
C GLU A 365 21.81 21.16 -40.41
N THR A 366 20.70 20.45 -40.17
CA THR A 366 20.18 19.44 -41.10
C THR A 366 19.90 20.04 -42.47
N ARG A 367 19.24 21.21 -42.53
CA ARG A 367 19.01 21.94 -43.78
C ARG A 367 20.32 22.30 -44.48
N LYS A 368 21.33 22.81 -43.74
CA LYS A 368 22.66 23.10 -44.30
C LYS A 368 23.31 21.86 -44.88
N TYR A 369 23.27 20.72 -44.18
CA TYR A 369 23.80 19.46 -44.70
C TYR A 369 23.10 19.01 -45.98
N TYR A 370 21.77 19.09 -46.05
CA TYR A 370 21.02 18.79 -47.28
C TYR A 370 21.39 19.74 -48.43
N CYS A 371 21.52 21.05 -48.17
CA CYS A 371 21.95 22.01 -49.18
C CYS A 371 23.35 21.70 -49.72
N VAL A 372 24.31 21.40 -48.85
CA VAL A 372 25.67 21.02 -49.24
C VAL A 372 25.65 19.71 -50.03
N TYR A 373 24.93 18.70 -49.56
CA TYR A 373 24.77 17.43 -50.25
C TYR A 373 24.18 17.62 -51.66
N ASN A 374 23.09 18.37 -51.79
CA ASN A 374 22.46 18.63 -53.09
C ASN A 374 23.39 19.39 -54.03
N THR A 375 24.18 20.34 -53.51
CA THR A 375 25.20 21.07 -54.29
C THR A 375 26.29 20.13 -54.77
N LEU A 376 26.83 19.28 -53.90
CA LEU A 376 27.87 18.31 -54.24
C LEU A 376 27.35 17.26 -55.24
N LYS A 377 26.13 16.77 -55.04
CA LYS A 377 25.46 15.85 -55.96
C LYS A 377 25.31 16.47 -57.35
N THR A 378 24.84 17.71 -57.42
CA THR A 378 24.70 18.43 -58.69
C THR A 378 26.06 18.61 -59.39
N LYS A 379 27.11 18.97 -58.63
CA LYS A 379 28.49 19.04 -59.15
C LYS A 379 28.99 17.69 -59.67
N HIS A 380 28.74 16.61 -58.93
CA HIS A 380 29.09 15.26 -59.34
C HIS A 380 28.39 14.88 -60.65
N GLU A 381 27.10 15.15 -60.79
CA GLU A 381 26.35 14.90 -62.02
C GLU A 381 26.90 15.70 -63.22
N PHE A 382 27.40 16.92 -63.02
CA PHE A 382 28.08 17.67 -64.07
C PHE A 382 29.44 17.05 -64.44
N LEU A 383 30.23 16.65 -63.44
CA LEU A 383 31.51 15.96 -63.68
C LEU A 383 31.33 14.63 -64.42
N GLU A 384 30.30 13.85 -64.09
CA GLU A 384 29.96 12.62 -64.82
C GLU A 384 29.60 12.91 -66.29
N LYS A 385 28.85 13.99 -66.55
CA LYS A 385 28.53 14.43 -67.92
C LYS A 385 29.78 14.87 -68.67
N GLU A 386 30.70 15.58 -68.02
CA GLU A 386 31.98 15.98 -68.61
C GLU A 386 32.84 14.76 -68.97
N ILE A 387 32.95 13.78 -68.06
CA ILE A 387 33.67 12.53 -68.32
C ILE A 387 33.03 11.78 -69.50
N SER A 388 31.70 11.64 -69.51
CA SER A 388 30.98 11.00 -70.61
C SER A 388 31.19 11.71 -71.94
N LEU A 389 31.22 13.05 -71.93
CA LEU A 389 31.45 13.86 -73.12
C LEU A 389 32.88 13.68 -73.64
N ILE A 390 33.88 13.72 -72.76
CA ILE A 390 35.29 13.50 -73.11
C ILE A 390 35.51 12.09 -73.67
N ASN A 391 34.91 11.07 -73.04
CA ASN A 391 34.98 9.70 -73.54
C ASN A 391 34.38 9.57 -74.94
N SER A 392 33.20 10.17 -75.17
CA SER A 392 32.58 10.19 -76.50
C SER A 392 33.43 10.88 -77.56
N ILE A 393 34.10 11.99 -77.21
CA ILE A 393 35.02 12.69 -78.11
C ILE A 393 36.23 11.80 -78.42
N ASN A 394 36.80 11.15 -77.40
CA ASN A 394 37.99 10.30 -77.54
C ASN A 394 37.70 9.05 -78.38
N GLU A 395 36.60 8.34 -78.11
CA GLU A 395 36.18 7.17 -78.89
C GLU A 395 35.93 7.50 -80.37
N ASN A 396 35.42 8.70 -80.65
CA ASN A 396 35.12 9.12 -82.02
C ASN A 396 36.33 9.75 -82.75
N PHE A 397 37.43 10.02 -82.05
CA PHE A 397 38.57 10.77 -82.57
C PHE A 397 39.28 10.03 -83.71
N ASP A 398 39.64 8.76 -83.51
CA ASP A 398 40.38 7.98 -84.52
C ASP A 398 39.58 7.80 -85.81
N VAL A 399 38.26 7.60 -85.69
CA VAL A 399 37.34 7.49 -86.83
C VAL A 399 37.22 8.82 -87.57
N ALA A 400 37.09 9.93 -86.84
CA ALA A 400 37.02 11.28 -87.41
C ALA A 400 38.30 11.69 -88.15
N MET A 401 39.47 11.24 -87.69
CA MET A 401 40.76 11.54 -88.32
C MET A 401 41.08 10.65 -89.52
N GLY A 402 40.28 9.60 -89.78
CA GLY A 402 40.48 8.68 -90.91
C GLY A 402 40.21 9.26 -92.30
N SER A 403 39.51 10.40 -92.42
CA SER A 403 39.29 11.08 -93.71
C SER A 403 39.01 12.58 -93.56
N LYS A 404 39.40 13.38 -94.57
CA LYS A 404 39.18 14.84 -94.57
C LYS A 404 37.71 15.23 -94.34
N THR A 405 36.77 14.52 -94.93
CA THR A 405 35.34 14.80 -94.79
C THR A 405 34.85 14.49 -93.38
N ALA A 406 35.26 13.36 -92.80
CA ALA A 406 34.93 13.00 -91.41
C ALA A 406 35.56 13.99 -90.42
N THR A 407 36.77 14.48 -90.70
CA THR A 407 37.46 15.47 -89.88
C THR A 407 36.69 16.80 -89.85
N GLN A 408 36.22 17.29 -91.01
CA GLN A 408 35.38 18.49 -91.06
C GLN A 408 34.06 18.32 -90.29
N ALA A 409 33.40 17.17 -90.42
CA ALA A 409 32.17 16.89 -89.67
C ALA A 409 32.40 16.86 -88.15
N PHE A 410 33.52 16.29 -87.69
CA PHE A 410 33.90 16.26 -86.28
C PHE A 410 34.16 17.65 -85.71
N PHE A 411 34.83 18.54 -86.44
CA PHE A 411 35.00 19.93 -86.01
C PHE A 411 33.66 20.66 -85.86
N GLY A 412 32.72 20.46 -86.79
CA GLY A 412 31.36 21.01 -86.66
C GLY A 412 30.61 20.46 -85.44
N GLN A 413 30.80 19.18 -85.09
CA GLN A 413 30.26 18.59 -83.86
C GLN A 413 30.87 19.23 -82.61
N ILE A 414 32.20 19.44 -82.58
CA ILE A 414 32.90 20.09 -81.46
C ILE A 414 32.40 21.53 -81.28
N GLU A 415 32.25 22.31 -82.35
CA GLU A 415 31.67 23.66 -82.28
C GLU A 415 30.26 23.64 -81.68
N THR A 416 29.43 22.67 -82.09
CA THR A 416 28.08 22.48 -81.55
C THR A 416 28.12 22.14 -80.05
N ILE A 417 29.04 21.28 -79.62
CA ILE A 417 29.24 20.94 -78.21
C ILE A 417 29.62 22.19 -77.41
N ILE A 418 30.58 22.98 -77.90
CA ILE A 418 31.02 24.22 -77.25
C ILE A 418 29.83 25.18 -77.07
N GLN A 419 29.02 25.38 -78.11
CA GLN A 419 27.84 26.25 -78.05
C GLN A 419 26.82 25.75 -77.00
N ASN A 420 26.59 24.44 -76.92
CA ASN A 420 25.67 23.85 -75.94
C ASN A 420 26.16 24.04 -74.49
N VAL A 421 27.47 23.87 -74.25
CA VAL A 421 28.07 24.11 -72.93
C VAL A 421 27.97 25.59 -72.56
N GLN A 422 28.32 26.51 -73.47
CA GLN A 422 28.18 27.95 -73.26
C GLN A 422 26.74 28.38 -72.97
N SER A 423 25.77 27.81 -73.69
CA SER A 423 24.34 28.05 -73.44
C SER A 423 23.93 27.57 -72.05
N THR A 424 24.40 26.40 -71.62
CA THR A 424 24.10 25.85 -70.30
C THR A 424 24.69 26.72 -69.19
N VAL A 425 25.94 27.15 -69.33
CA VAL A 425 26.59 28.08 -68.38
C VAL A 425 25.81 29.38 -68.27
N SER A 426 25.43 29.97 -69.41
CA SER A 426 24.67 31.23 -69.44
C SER A 426 23.32 31.10 -68.72
N LYS A 427 22.61 29.98 -68.91
CA LYS A 427 21.34 29.70 -68.21
C LYS A 427 21.52 29.58 -66.69
N GLN A 428 22.58 28.91 -66.24
CA GLN A 428 22.86 28.76 -64.81
C GLN A 428 23.31 30.07 -64.16
N GLN A 429 24.04 30.92 -64.89
CA GLN A 429 24.40 32.26 -64.45
C GLN A 429 23.16 33.13 -64.25
N LEU A 430 22.24 33.14 -65.22
CA LEU A 430 20.97 33.87 -65.09
C LEU A 430 20.16 33.40 -63.88
N ALA A 431 20.02 32.08 -63.69
CA ALA A 431 19.31 31.54 -62.53
C ALA A 431 19.97 31.94 -61.19
N ARG A 432 21.31 31.94 -61.13
CA ARG A 432 22.06 32.43 -59.96
C ARG A 432 21.75 33.91 -59.70
N ASP A 433 21.76 34.74 -60.73
CA ASP A 433 21.54 36.19 -60.61
C ASP A 433 20.12 36.50 -60.13
N ASP A 434 19.11 35.78 -60.64
CA ASP A 434 17.73 35.90 -60.17
C ASP A 434 17.59 35.52 -58.68
N HIS A 435 18.23 34.42 -58.27
CA HIS A 435 18.24 34.02 -56.87
C HIS A 435 18.97 35.02 -55.98
N GLN A 436 20.12 35.52 -56.42
CA GLN A 436 20.90 36.52 -55.71
C GLN A 436 20.11 37.82 -55.51
N PHE A 437 19.43 38.28 -56.55
CA PHE A 437 18.55 39.45 -56.48
C PHE A 437 17.41 39.25 -55.45
N SER A 438 16.82 38.05 -55.41
CA SER A 438 15.81 37.72 -54.40
C SER A 438 16.38 37.73 -52.98
N VAL A 439 17.61 37.24 -52.77
CA VAL A 439 18.28 37.27 -51.46
C VAL A 439 18.52 38.70 -51.01
N GLU A 440 19.08 39.55 -51.88
CA GLU A 440 19.35 40.96 -51.59
C GLU A 440 18.07 41.75 -51.28
N THR A 441 16.99 41.44 -52.01
CA THR A 441 15.67 42.04 -51.75
C THR A 441 15.12 41.64 -50.38
N LEU A 442 15.27 40.37 -49.99
CA LEU A 442 14.81 39.88 -48.69
C LEU A 442 15.67 40.42 -47.54
N ASP A 443 16.98 40.49 -47.71
CA ASP A 443 17.89 41.08 -46.72
C ASP A 443 17.57 42.57 -46.50
N SER A 444 17.34 43.33 -47.57
CA SER A 444 16.92 44.73 -47.47
C SER A 444 15.62 44.90 -46.67
N LYS A 445 14.62 44.01 -46.89
CA LYS A 445 13.37 44.01 -46.11
C LYS A 445 13.63 43.65 -44.65
N TYR A 446 14.49 42.68 -44.39
CA TYR A 446 14.86 42.25 -43.05
C TYR A 446 15.54 43.39 -42.27
N GLN A 447 16.50 44.09 -42.88
CA GLN A 447 17.14 45.26 -42.25
C GLN A 447 16.13 46.35 -41.88
N LEU A 448 15.16 46.62 -42.76
CA LEU A 448 14.11 47.61 -42.49
C LEU A 448 13.21 47.20 -41.32
N LEU A 449 12.86 45.91 -41.21
CA LEU A 449 12.10 45.39 -40.08
C LEU A 449 12.91 45.45 -38.77
N LEU A 450 14.20 45.15 -38.80
CA LEU A 450 15.08 45.30 -37.63
C LEU A 450 15.17 46.75 -37.17
N GLU A 451 15.22 47.71 -38.09
CA GLU A 451 15.18 49.13 -37.74
C GLU A 451 13.86 49.51 -37.08
N GLN A 452 12.73 49.01 -37.59
CA GLN A 452 11.43 49.21 -36.95
C GLN A 452 11.37 48.60 -35.55
N GLU A 453 11.85 47.37 -35.37
CA GLU A 453 11.93 46.73 -34.06
C GLU A 453 12.76 47.58 -33.08
N ARG A 454 13.93 48.06 -33.50
CA ARG A 454 14.78 48.95 -32.69
C ARG A 454 14.05 50.23 -32.31
N MET A 455 13.31 50.84 -33.24
CA MET A 455 12.48 52.02 -32.95
C MET A 455 11.39 51.72 -31.93
N TYR A 456 10.67 50.60 -32.07
CA TYR A 456 9.63 50.19 -31.11
C TYR A 456 10.20 49.92 -29.72
N VAL A 457 11.31 49.19 -29.62
CA VAL A 457 11.98 48.92 -28.34
C VAL A 457 12.44 50.22 -27.68
N ASN A 458 12.98 51.17 -28.45
CA ASN A 458 13.36 52.47 -27.92
C ASN A 458 12.14 53.27 -27.45
N ALA A 459 11.04 53.29 -28.22
CA ALA A 459 9.81 53.96 -27.82
C ALA A 459 9.20 53.36 -26.53
N ILE A 460 9.24 52.03 -26.38
CA ILE A 460 8.80 51.36 -25.14
C ILE A 460 9.69 51.78 -23.95
N ARG A 461 11.01 51.83 -24.14
CA ARG A 461 11.94 52.30 -23.09
C ARG A 461 11.69 53.76 -22.70
N GLU A 462 11.42 54.63 -23.67
CA GLU A 462 11.07 56.03 -23.42
C GLU A 462 9.74 56.14 -22.66
N PHE A 463 8.72 55.40 -23.09
CA PHE A 463 7.43 55.35 -22.41
C PHE A 463 7.56 54.86 -20.97
N GLN A 464 8.35 53.81 -20.71
CA GLN A 464 8.62 53.32 -19.35
C GLN A 464 9.26 54.40 -18.48
N LYS A 465 10.25 55.14 -19.00
CA LYS A 465 10.87 56.26 -18.26
C LYS A 465 9.88 57.37 -17.94
N GLU A 466 8.97 57.71 -18.85
CA GLU A 466 7.92 58.69 -18.58
C GLU A 466 6.91 58.18 -17.54
N CYS A 467 6.56 56.89 -17.56
CA CYS A 467 5.73 56.29 -16.52
C CYS A 467 6.39 56.37 -15.14
N GLU A 468 7.67 56.00 -15.01
CA GLU A 468 8.42 56.12 -13.75
C GLU A 468 8.51 57.57 -13.25
N LYS A 469 8.67 58.54 -14.17
CA LYS A 469 8.63 59.97 -13.81
C LYS A 469 7.25 60.36 -13.30
N ASN A 470 6.19 59.92 -13.96
CA ASN A 470 4.82 60.24 -13.56
C ASN A 470 4.51 59.64 -12.17
N GLU A 471 4.91 58.40 -11.91
CA GLU A 471 4.78 57.77 -10.58
C GLU A 471 5.49 58.57 -9.49
N LYS A 472 6.72 59.04 -9.75
CA LYS A 472 7.46 59.90 -8.80
C LYS A 472 6.75 61.24 -8.55
N LEU A 473 6.16 61.83 -9.59
CA LEU A 473 5.41 63.08 -9.47
C LEU A 473 4.10 62.89 -8.69
N VAL A 474 3.38 61.80 -8.94
CA VAL A 474 2.18 61.43 -8.17
C VAL A 474 2.52 61.21 -6.70
N ALA A 475 3.57 60.44 -6.40
CA ALA A 475 4.04 60.23 -5.03
C ALA A 475 4.35 61.56 -4.33
N ARG A 476 5.09 62.47 -4.99
CA ARG A 476 5.41 63.79 -4.44
C ARG A 476 4.17 64.66 -4.23
N ARG A 477 3.18 64.59 -5.13
CA ARG A 477 1.92 65.31 -4.98
C ARG A 477 1.14 64.80 -3.77
N ASP A 478 1.10 63.49 -3.59
CA ASP A 478 0.38 62.86 -2.48
C ASP A 478 1.06 63.17 -1.12
N GLU A 479 2.41 63.21 -1.07
CA GLU A 479 3.17 63.68 0.10
C GLU A 479 2.83 65.14 0.47
N LEU A 480 2.77 66.04 -0.52
CA LEU A 480 2.41 67.44 -0.30
C LEU A 480 0.94 67.62 0.12
N GLY A 481 0.05 66.76 -0.38
CA GLY A 481 -1.36 66.73 0.01
C GLY A 481 -1.61 66.24 1.44
N GLN A 482 -0.67 65.48 2.02
CA GLN A 482 -0.73 65.05 3.43
C GLN A 482 -0.16 66.08 4.42
N GLN A 483 0.50 67.14 3.92
CA GLN A 483 1.10 68.20 4.74
C GLN A 483 0.18 69.42 4.96
N HIS A 484 -1.03 69.39 4.39
CA HIS A 484 -2.11 70.38 4.57
C HIS A 484 -3.34 69.70 5.17
#